data_AF-A0A935Z4Z6-F1
#
_entry.id   AF-A0A935Z4Z6-F1
#
_cell.length_a   1.000
_cell.length_b   1.000
_cell.length_c   1.000
_cell.angle_alpha   90.00
_cell.angle_beta   90.00
_cell.angle_gamma   90.00
#
_symmetry.space_group_name_H-M   'P 1'
#
loop_
_entity.id
_entity.type
_entity.pdbx_description
1 polymer ?
#
loop_
_entity_poly.entity_id
_entity_poly.type
_entity_poly.pdbx_seq_one_letter_code
_entity_poly.pdbx_strand_id
1 'polypeptide(L)'
;MSFIKNLPLQSLRSYPQLTLCSLLIILLGVIGAWAYWENSEKNQQEQRHNYGQLLASSGARQAVTPAMQQDMVSLQSILLDINQYPGVIGATIHDVENKLLVQSGFKPNQQIEGKRYEFSAPIALHNNIVGTLAVTLDLPNHTERDYQFFMIWISAVFIALGILGWSIHRQWWKQLKDKIPSAGAIVTAVVEKMPSIEEIPEPEPEAPKQVSVRLSLDITNMNKLYQQLNSESFATLLRRFDKQLQNVLNLYSGQRQMLSGETLLIDFTSDSFYESCFRAVCTAQLLFNLAQKNPSPRLQLAAAIHELSAPINDSKSLLKDFVVQNNNYLKPDKNEILISPGLIDAELQEHLDLLPDSGKLVAIKEPYRGLLEKQEEQLMQIMEK
;
A
#
# COMPACT_ATOMS: atom_id res chain seq x y z
N MET A 1 -11.47 2.33 25.62
CA MET A 1 -11.99 1.20 24.81
C MET A 1 -13.30 1.61 24.08
N SER A 2 -13.29 2.72 23.34
CA SER A 2 -14.48 3.17 22.57
C SER A 2 -14.15 3.91 21.27
N PHE A 3 -12.89 3.94 20.82
CA PHE A 3 -12.47 4.76 19.67
C PHE A 3 -12.51 4.04 18.31
N ILE A 4 -13.06 2.82 18.26
CA ILE A 4 -13.03 1.98 17.04
C ILE A 4 -14.36 2.02 16.26
N LYS A 5 -15.43 2.64 16.79
CA LYS A 5 -16.76 2.43 16.20
C LYS A 5 -17.13 3.31 15.00
N ASN A 6 -16.39 4.39 14.72
CA ASN A 6 -16.82 5.39 13.74
C ASN A 6 -15.74 5.75 12.71
N LEU A 7 -15.41 4.82 11.82
CA LEU A 7 -14.78 5.11 10.51
C LEU A 7 -15.24 4.00 9.52
N PRO A 8 -15.56 4.27 8.24
CA PRO A 8 -15.88 5.54 7.58
C PRO A 8 -17.03 5.39 6.54
N LEU A 9 -18.30 5.57 6.91
CA LEU A 9 -19.38 5.64 5.91
C LEU A 9 -19.37 6.94 5.09
N GLN A 10 -18.72 8.02 5.58
CA GLN A 10 -18.67 9.31 4.88
C GLN A 10 -17.51 9.43 3.87
N SER A 11 -16.37 8.76 4.09
CA SER A 11 -15.25 8.75 3.13
C SER A 11 -15.57 7.98 1.84
N LEU A 12 -16.53 7.05 1.91
CA LEU A 12 -16.99 6.28 0.76
C LEU A 12 -17.71 7.18 -0.28
N ARG A 13 -18.30 8.29 0.18
CA ARG A 13 -19.07 9.22 -0.66
C ARG A 13 -18.20 10.16 -1.49
N SER A 14 -16.92 10.30 -1.15
CA SER A 14 -15.98 11.21 -1.81
C SER A 14 -15.41 10.65 -3.13
N TYR A 15 -15.53 9.33 -3.36
CA TYR A 15 -14.92 8.64 -4.50
C TYR A 15 -15.84 7.56 -5.09
N PRO A 16 -16.92 7.95 -5.80
CA PRO A 16 -17.92 7.01 -6.32
C PRO A 16 -17.32 5.98 -7.30
N GLN A 17 -16.22 6.30 -7.96
CA GLN A 17 -15.55 5.41 -8.92
C GLN A 17 -14.88 4.21 -8.23
N LEU A 18 -14.20 4.43 -7.10
CA LEU A 18 -13.50 3.36 -6.38
C LEU A 18 -14.49 2.42 -5.67
N THR A 19 -15.60 2.96 -5.17
CA THR A 19 -16.67 2.15 -4.59
C THR A 19 -17.33 1.25 -5.63
N LEU A 20 -17.58 1.77 -6.83
CA LEU A 20 -18.11 0.99 -7.94
C LEU A 20 -17.14 -0.11 -8.37
N CYS A 21 -15.84 0.17 -8.46
CA CYS A 21 -14.83 -0.85 -8.76
C CYS A 21 -14.78 -1.95 -7.69
N SER A 22 -14.85 -1.60 -6.41
CA SER A 22 -14.88 -2.60 -5.32
C SER A 22 -16.14 -3.47 -5.36
N LEU A 23 -17.31 -2.88 -5.61
CA LEU A 23 -18.57 -3.61 -5.76
C LEU A 23 -18.53 -4.53 -6.98
N LEU A 24 -17.94 -4.08 -8.08
CA LEU A 24 -17.82 -4.87 -9.30
C LEU A 24 -16.90 -6.08 -9.10
N ILE A 25 -15.77 -5.92 -8.40
CA ILE A 25 -14.88 -7.05 -8.07
C ILE A 25 -15.58 -8.06 -7.17
N ILE A 26 -16.33 -7.60 -6.17
CA ILE A 26 -17.09 -8.49 -5.29
C ILE A 26 -18.17 -9.23 -6.10
N LEU A 27 -18.91 -8.52 -6.94
CA LEU A 27 -19.95 -9.10 -7.79
C LEU A 27 -19.37 -10.14 -8.74
N LEU A 28 -18.26 -9.82 -9.42
CA LEU A 28 -17.57 -10.74 -10.33
C LEU A 28 -17.03 -11.97 -9.59
N GLY A 29 -16.50 -11.78 -8.36
CA GLY A 29 -16.04 -12.87 -7.51
C GLY A 29 -17.18 -13.80 -7.09
N VAL A 30 -18.34 -13.26 -6.72
CA VAL A 30 -19.52 -14.06 -6.36
C VAL A 30 -20.04 -14.84 -7.57
N ILE A 31 -20.12 -14.21 -8.74
CA ILE A 31 -20.55 -14.87 -9.98
C ILE A 31 -19.58 -15.98 -10.36
N GLY A 32 -18.27 -15.74 -10.27
CA GLY A 32 -17.24 -16.75 -10.55
C GLY A 32 -17.32 -17.95 -9.61
N ALA A 33 -17.49 -17.71 -8.31
CA ALA A 33 -17.65 -18.77 -7.31
C ALA A 33 -18.93 -19.60 -7.56
N TRP A 34 -20.04 -18.92 -7.90
CA TRP A 34 -21.31 -19.57 -8.19
C TRP A 34 -21.23 -20.44 -9.45
N ALA A 35 -20.66 -19.92 -10.54
CA ALA A 35 -20.46 -20.68 -11.78
C ALA A 35 -19.55 -21.90 -11.58
N TYR A 36 -18.47 -21.74 -10.78
CA TYR A 36 -17.58 -22.86 -10.47
C TYR A 36 -18.29 -23.95 -9.65
N TRP A 37 -19.09 -23.55 -8.65
CA TRP A 37 -19.88 -24.49 -7.85
C TRP A 37 -20.80 -25.32 -8.74
N GLU A 38 -21.58 -24.68 -9.61
CA GLU A 38 -22.53 -25.38 -10.48
C GLU A 38 -21.82 -26.31 -11.47
N ASN A 39 -20.70 -25.86 -12.04
CA ASN A 39 -19.89 -26.68 -12.94
C ASN A 39 -19.25 -27.88 -12.22
N SER A 40 -18.68 -27.66 -11.04
CA SER A 40 -18.05 -28.73 -10.26
C SER A 40 -19.08 -29.78 -9.83
N GLU A 41 -20.25 -29.35 -9.35
CA GLU A 41 -21.30 -30.27 -8.91
C GLU A 41 -21.84 -31.12 -10.05
N LYS A 42 -22.11 -30.53 -11.22
CA LYS A 42 -22.52 -31.27 -12.43
C LYS A 42 -21.46 -32.29 -12.87
N ASN A 43 -20.21 -31.84 -12.97
CA ASN A 43 -19.11 -32.69 -13.43
C ASN A 43 -18.83 -33.85 -12.44
N GLN A 44 -18.95 -33.59 -11.14
CA GLN A 44 -18.84 -34.63 -10.10
C GLN A 44 -20.03 -35.59 -10.12
N GLN A 45 -21.26 -35.11 -10.33
CA GLN A 45 -22.44 -35.99 -10.44
C GLN A 45 -22.31 -36.99 -11.58
N GLU A 46 -21.91 -36.55 -12.77
CA GLU A 46 -21.72 -37.44 -13.93
C GLU A 46 -20.60 -38.46 -13.68
N GLN A 47 -19.46 -38.03 -13.14
CA GLN A 47 -18.35 -38.93 -12.81
C GLN A 47 -18.76 -39.98 -11.77
N ARG A 48 -19.49 -39.57 -10.72
CA ARG A 48 -20.00 -40.48 -9.69
C ARG A 48 -20.99 -41.50 -10.27
N HIS A 49 -21.92 -41.03 -11.10
CA HIS A 49 -22.91 -41.90 -11.74
C HIS A 49 -22.24 -42.92 -12.65
N ASN A 50 -21.35 -42.46 -13.54
CA ASN A 50 -20.63 -43.35 -14.45
C ASN A 50 -19.77 -44.35 -13.69
N TYR A 51 -19.05 -43.92 -12.66
CA TYR A 51 -18.23 -44.81 -11.84
C TYR A 51 -19.06 -45.88 -11.12
N GLY A 52 -20.12 -45.48 -10.41
CA GLY A 52 -21.01 -46.41 -9.70
C GLY A 52 -21.73 -47.38 -10.63
N GLN A 53 -22.24 -46.88 -11.76
CA GLN A 53 -22.91 -47.71 -12.76
C GLN A 53 -21.94 -48.69 -13.44
N LEU A 54 -20.69 -48.29 -13.72
CA LEU A 54 -19.66 -49.18 -14.26
C LEU A 54 -19.29 -50.28 -13.26
N LEU A 55 -19.16 -49.95 -11.98
CA LEU A 55 -18.88 -50.94 -10.94
C LEU A 55 -20.02 -51.96 -10.82
N ALA A 56 -21.26 -51.48 -10.74
CA ALA A 56 -22.44 -52.31 -10.63
C ALA A 56 -22.62 -53.19 -11.88
N SER A 57 -22.48 -52.62 -13.08
CA SER A 57 -22.63 -53.36 -14.34
C SER A 57 -21.51 -54.38 -14.58
N SER A 58 -20.27 -54.05 -14.23
CA SER A 58 -19.14 -54.98 -14.30
C SER A 58 -19.32 -56.16 -13.33
N GLY A 59 -19.70 -55.85 -12.08
CA GLY A 59 -20.02 -56.86 -11.07
C GLY A 59 -21.20 -57.74 -11.48
N ALA A 60 -22.27 -57.14 -12.03
CA ALA A 60 -23.44 -57.88 -12.50
C ALA A 60 -23.09 -58.82 -13.64
N ARG A 61 -22.21 -58.42 -14.57
CA ARG A 61 -21.71 -59.27 -15.66
C ARG A 61 -20.88 -60.45 -15.16
N GLN A 62 -20.05 -60.24 -14.13
CA GLN A 62 -19.26 -61.31 -13.51
C GLN A 62 -20.16 -62.28 -12.72
N ALA A 63 -21.23 -61.77 -12.12
CA ALA A 63 -22.17 -62.55 -11.31
C ALA A 63 -23.17 -63.40 -12.13
N VAL A 64 -23.23 -63.26 -13.46
CA VAL A 64 -24.19 -63.99 -14.31
C VAL A 64 -24.07 -65.51 -14.15
N THR A 65 -22.89 -66.08 -14.36
CA THR A 65 -22.70 -67.53 -14.31
C THR A 65 -22.93 -68.08 -12.89
N PRO A 66 -22.37 -67.50 -11.82
CA PRO A 66 -22.64 -67.93 -10.45
C PRO A 66 -24.10 -67.81 -10.03
N ALA A 67 -24.80 -66.74 -10.43
CA ALA A 67 -26.22 -66.54 -10.12
C ALA A 67 -27.10 -67.62 -10.75
N MET A 68 -26.80 -68.03 -11.99
CA MET A 68 -27.52 -69.11 -12.65
C MET A 68 -27.32 -70.48 -12.02
N GLN A 69 -26.10 -70.72 -11.51
CA GLN A 69 -25.76 -71.97 -10.83
C GLN A 69 -26.18 -71.97 -9.35
N GLN A 70 -26.78 -70.87 -8.87
CA GLN A 70 -27.08 -70.63 -7.44
C GLN A 70 -25.85 -70.83 -6.54
N ASP A 71 -24.66 -70.53 -7.07
CA ASP A 71 -23.41 -70.65 -6.33
C ASP A 71 -23.20 -69.39 -5.47
N MET A 72 -23.77 -69.43 -4.27
CA MET A 72 -23.67 -68.36 -3.29
C MET A 72 -22.22 -68.08 -2.86
N VAL A 73 -21.33 -69.07 -2.93
CA VAL A 73 -19.92 -68.91 -2.54
C VAL A 73 -19.19 -68.08 -3.61
N SER A 74 -19.40 -68.40 -4.88
CA SER A 74 -18.87 -67.62 -5.99
C SER A 74 -19.44 -66.19 -6.03
N LEU A 75 -20.74 -66.02 -5.74
CA LEU A 75 -21.34 -64.69 -5.59
C LEU A 75 -20.73 -63.89 -4.44
N GLN A 76 -20.49 -64.53 -3.29
CA GLN A 76 -19.83 -63.90 -2.15
C GLN A 76 -18.41 -63.45 -2.51
N SER A 77 -17.64 -64.26 -3.25
CA SER A 77 -16.31 -63.90 -3.71
C SER A 77 -16.32 -62.66 -4.61
N ILE A 78 -17.25 -62.60 -5.57
CA ILE A 78 -17.41 -61.43 -6.46
C ILE A 78 -17.74 -60.19 -5.64
N LEU A 79 -18.66 -60.29 -4.67
CA LEU A 79 -18.98 -59.16 -3.81
C LEU A 79 -17.82 -58.76 -2.88
N LEU A 80 -16.96 -59.71 -2.48
CA LEU A 80 -15.74 -59.43 -1.72
C LEU A 80 -14.73 -58.64 -2.57
N ASP A 81 -14.57 -59.00 -3.84
CA ASP A 81 -13.70 -58.29 -4.79
C ASP A 81 -14.22 -56.87 -5.07
N ILE A 82 -15.54 -56.71 -5.22
CA ILE A 82 -16.15 -55.38 -5.36
C ILE A 82 -15.87 -54.50 -4.14
N ASN A 83 -15.86 -55.08 -2.94
CA ASN A 83 -15.61 -54.36 -1.70
C ASN A 83 -14.15 -53.89 -1.54
N GLN A 84 -13.24 -54.29 -2.43
CA GLN A 84 -11.86 -53.81 -2.47
C GLN A 84 -11.72 -52.47 -3.21
N TYR A 85 -12.71 -52.07 -4.01
CA TYR A 85 -12.67 -50.79 -4.71
C TYR A 85 -12.84 -49.61 -3.74
N PRO A 86 -12.11 -48.49 -3.98
CA PRO A 86 -12.16 -47.34 -3.09
C PRO A 86 -13.56 -46.72 -3.07
N GLY A 87 -14.03 -46.38 -1.87
CA GLY A 87 -15.36 -45.78 -1.68
C GLY A 87 -16.51 -46.78 -1.67
N VAL A 88 -16.29 -48.09 -1.79
CA VAL A 88 -17.36 -49.09 -1.61
C VAL A 88 -17.57 -49.38 -0.12
N ILE A 89 -18.79 -49.20 0.37
CA ILE A 89 -19.18 -49.59 1.75
C ILE A 89 -19.58 -51.07 1.77
N GLY A 90 -20.30 -51.48 0.74
CA GLY A 90 -20.80 -52.82 0.60
C GLY A 90 -21.61 -52.99 -0.69
N ALA A 91 -21.88 -54.24 -1.00
CA ALA A 91 -22.67 -54.63 -2.15
C ALA A 91 -23.64 -55.75 -1.75
N THR A 92 -24.77 -55.77 -2.42
CA THR A 92 -25.88 -56.70 -2.18
C THR A 92 -26.38 -57.25 -3.51
N ILE A 93 -26.66 -58.54 -3.55
CA ILE A 93 -27.33 -59.18 -4.68
C ILE A 93 -28.72 -59.58 -4.22
N HIS A 94 -29.71 -59.15 -4.99
CA HIS A 94 -31.11 -59.49 -4.79
C HIS A 94 -31.59 -60.40 -5.91
N ASP A 95 -32.51 -61.28 -5.58
CA ASP A 95 -33.27 -62.07 -6.55
C ASP A 95 -34.30 -61.18 -7.29
N VAL A 96 -34.95 -61.72 -8.31
CA VAL A 96 -36.05 -61.06 -9.06
C VAL A 96 -37.22 -60.63 -8.17
N GLU A 97 -37.42 -61.31 -7.04
CA GLU A 97 -38.43 -60.98 -6.02
C GLU A 97 -37.93 -59.91 -5.01
N ASN A 98 -36.77 -59.28 -5.29
CA ASN A 98 -36.08 -58.34 -4.41
C ASN A 98 -35.68 -58.95 -3.04
N LYS A 99 -35.54 -60.27 -2.98
CA LYS A 99 -35.07 -61.00 -1.80
C LYS A 99 -33.54 -60.98 -1.77
N LEU A 100 -32.95 -60.59 -0.64
CA LEU A 100 -31.50 -60.60 -0.46
C LEU A 100 -30.95 -62.03 -0.56
N LEU A 101 -30.03 -62.26 -1.50
CA LEU A 101 -29.33 -63.52 -1.69
C LEU A 101 -27.97 -63.50 -1.00
N VAL A 102 -27.19 -62.45 -1.28
CA VAL A 102 -25.80 -62.33 -0.83
C VAL A 102 -25.50 -60.88 -0.49
N GLN A 103 -24.74 -60.66 0.58
CA GLN A 103 -24.30 -59.33 1.03
C GLN A 103 -22.83 -59.39 1.42
N SER A 104 -22.08 -58.35 1.04
CA SER A 104 -20.69 -58.16 1.43
C SER A 104 -20.47 -56.72 1.86
N GLY A 105 -19.57 -56.50 2.82
CA GLY A 105 -19.28 -55.20 3.40
C GLY A 105 -20.21 -54.83 4.56
N PHE A 106 -20.51 -53.53 4.69
CA PHE A 106 -21.32 -52.97 5.77
C PHE A 106 -20.78 -53.29 7.17
N LYS A 107 -19.58 -52.78 7.49
CA LYS A 107 -19.00 -53.00 8.81
C LYS A 107 -19.91 -52.36 9.88
N PRO A 108 -20.29 -53.08 10.96
CA PRO A 108 -21.01 -52.48 12.06
C PRO A 108 -20.12 -51.41 12.68
N ASN A 109 -20.61 -50.16 12.74
CA ASN A 109 -19.88 -48.97 13.18
C ASN A 109 -18.88 -48.36 12.17
N GLN A 110 -19.09 -48.54 10.87
CA GLN A 110 -18.33 -47.82 9.84
C GLN A 110 -18.72 -46.33 9.87
N GLN A 111 -17.75 -45.45 10.19
CA GLN A 111 -17.94 -44.01 10.07
C GLN A 111 -18.13 -43.67 8.59
N ILE A 112 -19.25 -43.00 8.30
CA ILE A 112 -19.60 -42.53 6.97
C ILE A 112 -19.03 -41.12 6.87
N GLU A 113 -18.05 -40.92 5.99
CA GLU A 113 -17.43 -39.60 5.81
C GLU A 113 -18.19 -38.74 4.80
N GLY A 114 -18.87 -39.39 3.85
CA GLY A 114 -19.56 -38.74 2.74
C GLY A 114 -21.06 -39.03 2.68
N LYS A 115 -21.60 -38.94 1.47
CA LYS A 115 -22.99 -39.34 1.19
C LYS A 115 -23.02 -40.74 0.62
N ARG A 116 -24.02 -41.50 1.04
CA ARG A 116 -24.32 -42.82 0.49
C ARG A 116 -25.02 -42.69 -0.85
N TYR A 117 -24.45 -43.34 -1.85
CA TYR A 117 -25.05 -43.48 -3.17
C TYR A 117 -25.20 -44.96 -3.48
N GLU A 118 -26.39 -45.34 -3.93
CA GLU A 118 -26.70 -46.71 -4.32
C GLU A 118 -26.84 -46.79 -5.84
N PHE A 119 -26.11 -47.73 -6.44
CA PHE A 119 -26.13 -47.97 -7.88
C PHE A 119 -26.48 -49.42 -8.14
N SER A 120 -27.50 -49.65 -8.96
CA SER A 120 -28.01 -50.99 -9.27
C SER A 120 -27.80 -51.34 -10.74
N ALA A 121 -27.40 -52.58 -11.00
CA ALA A 121 -27.34 -53.15 -12.34
C ALA A 121 -28.03 -54.53 -12.37
N PRO A 122 -28.81 -54.83 -13.42
CA PRO A 122 -29.45 -56.13 -13.57
C PRO A 122 -28.42 -57.20 -13.93
N ILE A 123 -28.51 -58.35 -13.26
CA ILE A 123 -27.83 -59.58 -13.64
C ILE A 123 -28.72 -60.26 -14.68
N ALA A 124 -28.46 -60.00 -15.95
CA ALA A 124 -29.26 -60.55 -17.06
C ALA A 124 -28.40 -61.49 -17.91
N LEU A 125 -28.96 -62.66 -18.23
CA LEU A 125 -28.43 -63.51 -19.30
C LEU A 125 -29.39 -63.43 -20.48
N HIS A 126 -28.89 -62.97 -21.63
CA HIS A 126 -29.69 -62.68 -22.81
C HIS A 126 -30.85 -61.73 -22.50
N ASN A 127 -32.09 -62.23 -22.45
CA ASN A 127 -33.30 -61.44 -22.21
C ASN A 127 -33.99 -61.76 -20.87
N ASN A 128 -33.36 -62.55 -19.99
CA ASN A 128 -33.94 -62.87 -18.69
C ASN A 128 -33.10 -62.30 -17.54
N ILE A 129 -33.76 -61.60 -16.63
CA ILE A 129 -33.14 -61.02 -15.44
C ILE A 129 -33.19 -62.10 -14.36
N VAL A 130 -32.02 -62.48 -13.83
CA VAL A 130 -31.85 -63.47 -12.76
C VAL A 130 -31.82 -62.78 -11.39
N GLY A 131 -31.47 -61.49 -11.35
CA GLY A 131 -31.43 -60.71 -10.13
C GLY A 131 -30.88 -59.31 -10.37
N THR A 132 -30.64 -58.57 -9.29
CA THR A 132 -30.03 -57.24 -9.33
C THR A 132 -28.86 -57.15 -8.39
N LEU A 133 -27.76 -56.56 -8.86
CA LEU A 133 -26.60 -56.24 -8.04
C LEU A 133 -26.67 -54.76 -7.70
N ALA A 134 -26.71 -54.44 -6.41
CA ALA A 134 -26.67 -53.09 -5.89
C ALA A 134 -25.34 -52.86 -5.16
N VAL A 135 -24.65 -51.78 -5.53
CA VAL A 135 -23.41 -51.33 -4.90
C VAL A 135 -23.71 -50.05 -4.13
N THR A 136 -23.32 -50.02 -2.86
CA THR A 136 -23.39 -48.83 -2.02
C THR A 136 -22.01 -48.20 -1.90
N LEU A 137 -21.93 -46.93 -2.30
CA LEU A 137 -20.71 -46.14 -2.30
C LEU A 137 -20.79 -45.03 -1.25
N ASP A 138 -19.70 -44.81 -0.52
CA ASP A 138 -19.43 -43.60 0.27
C ASP A 138 -18.47 -42.73 -0.52
N LEU A 139 -18.97 -41.64 -1.11
CA LEU A 139 -18.10 -40.66 -1.75
C LEU A 139 -18.16 -39.34 -0.98
N PRO A 140 -16.98 -38.72 -0.73
CA PRO A 140 -16.93 -37.42 -0.10
C PRO A 140 -17.71 -36.41 -0.93
N ASN A 141 -18.47 -35.57 -0.23
CA ASN A 141 -19.40 -34.64 -0.85
C ASN A 141 -18.68 -33.46 -1.54
N HIS A 142 -17.44 -33.18 -1.12
CA HIS A 142 -16.56 -32.15 -1.67
C HIS A 142 -15.15 -32.72 -1.84
N THR A 143 -14.53 -32.45 -2.99
CA THR A 143 -13.15 -32.88 -3.24
C THR A 143 -12.21 -31.90 -2.56
N GLU A 144 -11.09 -32.34 -1.97
CA GLU A 144 -10.07 -31.43 -1.39
C GLU A 144 -9.59 -30.35 -2.37
N ARG A 145 -9.66 -30.67 -3.67
CA ARG A 145 -9.35 -29.77 -4.78
C ARG A 145 -10.32 -28.59 -4.90
N ASP A 146 -11.59 -28.76 -4.55
CA ASP A 146 -12.56 -27.66 -4.50
C ASP A 146 -12.14 -26.64 -3.41
N TYR A 147 -11.70 -27.12 -2.25
CA TYR A 147 -11.25 -26.27 -1.15
C TYR A 147 -10.00 -25.45 -1.52
N GLN A 148 -9.00 -26.08 -2.16
CA GLN A 148 -7.80 -25.38 -2.64
C GLN A 148 -8.15 -24.27 -3.64
N PHE A 149 -9.08 -24.55 -4.55
CA PHE A 149 -9.54 -23.54 -5.51
C PHE A 149 -10.23 -22.37 -4.81
N PHE A 150 -11.14 -22.62 -3.87
CA PHE A 150 -11.79 -21.55 -3.10
C PHE A 150 -10.78 -20.71 -2.30
N MET A 151 -9.76 -21.33 -1.70
CA MET A 151 -8.72 -20.61 -0.96
C MET A 151 -7.90 -19.69 -1.87
N ILE A 152 -7.50 -20.17 -3.05
CA ILE A 152 -6.79 -19.36 -4.05
C ILE A 152 -7.69 -18.20 -4.52
N TRP A 153 -8.95 -18.47 -4.81
CA TRP A 153 -9.91 -17.45 -5.25
C TRP A 153 -10.16 -16.36 -4.21
N ILE A 154 -10.41 -16.75 -2.96
CA ILE A 154 -10.60 -15.81 -1.85
C ILE A 154 -9.34 -14.96 -1.68
N SER A 155 -8.15 -15.57 -1.72
CA SER A 155 -6.89 -14.83 -1.63
C SER A 155 -6.72 -13.80 -2.75
N ALA A 156 -7.08 -14.13 -3.99
CA ALA A 156 -7.00 -13.22 -5.13
C ALA A 156 -7.95 -12.03 -4.97
N VAL A 157 -9.18 -12.26 -4.51
CA VAL A 157 -10.16 -11.19 -4.23
C VAL A 157 -9.68 -10.30 -3.08
N PHE A 158 -9.13 -10.88 -2.00
CA PHE A 158 -8.57 -10.12 -0.89
C PHE A 158 -7.36 -9.27 -1.31
N ILE A 159 -6.49 -9.80 -2.16
CA ILE A 159 -5.35 -9.03 -2.71
C ILE A 159 -5.85 -7.86 -3.55
N ALA A 160 -6.84 -8.07 -4.43
CA ALA A 160 -7.42 -7.01 -5.25
C ALA A 160 -8.08 -5.90 -4.39
N LEU A 161 -8.85 -6.29 -3.38
CA LEU A 161 -9.43 -5.35 -2.40
C LEU A 161 -8.35 -4.66 -1.56
N GLY A 162 -7.28 -5.36 -1.21
CA GLY A 162 -6.13 -4.81 -0.49
C GLY A 162 -5.40 -3.74 -1.29
N ILE A 163 -5.21 -3.93 -2.60
CA ILE A 163 -4.60 -2.94 -3.51
C ILE A 163 -5.48 -1.68 -3.59
N LEU A 164 -6.80 -1.84 -3.72
CA LEU A 164 -7.75 -0.73 -3.72
C LEU A 164 -7.78 -0.01 -2.37
N GLY A 165 -7.81 -0.77 -1.27
CA GLY A 165 -7.76 -0.25 0.10
C GLY A 165 -6.47 0.51 0.39
N TRP A 166 -5.33 0.01 -0.09
CA TRP A 166 -4.04 0.69 0.01
C TRP A 166 -4.02 2.01 -0.77
N SER A 167 -4.63 2.04 -1.96
CA SER A 167 -4.79 3.26 -2.74
C SER A 167 -5.63 4.31 -1.99
N ILE A 168 -6.77 3.89 -1.43
CA ILE A 168 -7.64 4.75 -0.60
C ILE A 168 -6.91 5.21 0.65
N HIS A 169 -6.19 4.32 1.33
CA HIS A 169 -5.43 4.64 2.54
C HIS A 169 -4.34 5.66 2.24
N ARG A 170 -3.58 5.47 1.15
CA ARG A 170 -2.55 6.42 0.71
C ARG A 170 -3.15 7.80 0.38
N GLN A 171 -4.33 7.85 -0.23
CA GLN A 171 -5.05 9.09 -0.52
C GLN A 171 -5.62 9.73 0.75
N TRP A 172 -6.16 8.94 1.66
CA TRP A 172 -6.65 9.39 2.96
C TRP A 172 -5.51 9.93 3.82
N TRP A 173 -4.34 9.30 3.84
CA TRP A 173 -3.14 9.83 4.51
C TRP A 173 -2.68 11.17 3.93
N LYS A 174 -2.85 11.39 2.62
CA LYS A 174 -2.62 12.72 2.02
C LYS A 174 -3.65 13.74 2.54
N GLN A 175 -4.94 13.41 2.54
CA GLN A 175 -5.99 14.30 3.04
C GLN A 175 -5.95 14.53 4.56
N LEU A 176 -5.52 13.54 5.34
CA LEU A 176 -5.33 13.68 6.78
C LEU A 176 -4.15 14.59 7.06
N LYS A 177 -3.07 14.54 6.28
CA LYS A 177 -2.01 15.55 6.34
C LYS A 177 -2.54 16.96 6.03
N ASP A 178 -3.51 17.09 5.12
CA ASP A 178 -4.16 18.38 4.82
C ASP A 178 -5.18 18.84 5.87
N LYS A 179 -5.73 17.92 6.69
CA LYS A 179 -6.77 18.19 7.70
C LYS A 179 -6.29 18.06 9.14
N ILE A 180 -5.08 17.58 9.40
CA ILE A 180 -4.44 17.69 10.71
C ILE A 180 -4.19 19.19 10.89
N PRO A 181 -4.88 19.86 11.83
CA PRO A 181 -4.64 21.26 12.08
C PRO A 181 -3.19 21.39 12.51
N SER A 182 -2.40 22.12 11.72
CA SER A 182 -1.21 22.76 12.26
C SER A 182 -1.65 23.53 13.51
N ALA A 183 -0.86 23.47 14.57
CA ALA A 183 -1.18 23.98 15.91
C ALA A 183 -1.48 25.50 15.99
N GLY A 184 -1.64 26.19 14.87
CA GLY A 184 -2.19 27.55 14.78
C GLY A 184 -3.72 27.64 14.74
N ALA A 185 -4.47 26.54 14.53
CA ALA A 185 -5.94 26.59 14.39
C ALA A 185 -6.74 26.47 15.71
N ILE A 186 -6.08 26.57 16.88
CA ILE A 186 -6.75 26.53 18.19
C ILE A 186 -7.09 27.94 18.71
N VAL A 187 -6.66 29.02 18.05
CA VAL A 187 -6.91 30.40 18.54
C VAL A 187 -8.11 31.10 17.89
N THR A 188 -8.70 30.58 16.80
CA THR A 188 -9.77 31.27 16.06
C THR A 188 -11.18 30.73 16.27
N ALA A 189 -11.41 29.89 17.30
CA ALA A 189 -12.74 29.42 17.68
C ALA A 189 -13.35 30.19 18.88
N VAL A 190 -12.91 31.42 19.11
CA VAL A 190 -13.64 32.42 19.89
C VAL A 190 -13.69 33.68 19.05
N VAL A 191 -14.80 33.90 18.38
CA VAL A 191 -15.54 35.16 18.22
C VAL A 191 -16.55 34.85 17.11
N GLU A 192 -17.66 34.26 17.51
CA GLU A 192 -18.89 34.28 16.74
C GLU A 192 -19.98 34.75 17.70
N LYS A 193 -20.40 36.02 17.59
CA LYS A 193 -21.83 36.39 17.61
C LYS A 193 -22.09 37.90 17.44
N MET A 194 -22.95 38.16 16.44
CA MET A 194 -24.00 39.20 16.34
C MET A 194 -23.60 40.62 15.87
N PRO A 195 -24.50 41.34 15.18
CA PRO A 195 -25.05 41.03 13.85
C PRO A 195 -24.95 42.22 12.87
N SER A 196 -25.22 41.89 11.60
CA SER A 196 -25.46 42.71 10.41
C SER A 196 -25.83 44.20 10.59
N ILE A 197 -25.06 45.09 9.95
CA ILE A 197 -25.51 46.39 9.41
C ILE A 197 -24.85 46.56 8.03
N GLU A 198 -25.66 46.89 7.02
CA GLU A 198 -25.29 47.08 5.61
C GLU A 198 -24.53 48.40 5.35
N GLU A 199 -23.60 48.30 4.38
CA GLU A 199 -23.06 49.31 3.46
C GLU A 199 -22.26 50.53 3.97
N ILE A 200 -20.99 50.61 3.56
CA ILE A 200 -20.35 51.60 2.65
C ILE A 200 -18.91 51.09 2.37
N PRO A 201 -18.40 51.03 1.11
CA PRO A 201 -17.05 50.54 0.84
C PRO A 201 -16.01 51.65 1.06
N GLU A 202 -15.28 51.56 2.18
CA GLU A 202 -14.04 52.31 2.45
C GLU A 202 -12.84 51.37 2.20
N PRO A 203 -11.71 51.85 1.64
CA PRO A 203 -10.66 50.98 1.13
C PRO A 203 -9.97 50.25 2.30
N GLU A 204 -9.98 48.92 2.25
CA GLU A 204 -9.25 48.05 3.17
C GLU A 204 -7.77 48.44 3.21
N PRO A 205 -7.17 48.62 4.41
CA PRO A 205 -5.72 48.75 4.52
C PRO A 205 -5.09 47.45 4.04
N GLU A 206 -4.28 47.52 2.97
CA GLU A 206 -3.53 46.37 2.45
C GLU A 206 -2.77 45.68 3.60
N ALA A 207 -3.10 44.42 3.87
CA ALA A 207 -2.29 43.59 4.75
C ALA A 207 -0.83 43.61 4.23
N PRO A 208 0.18 43.74 5.12
CA PRO A 208 1.57 43.86 4.69
C PRO A 208 1.94 42.66 3.80
N LYS A 209 2.44 42.97 2.60
CA LYS A 209 2.85 41.99 1.58
C LYS A 209 4.10 41.25 2.07
N GLN A 210 3.92 40.22 2.88
CA GLN A 210 5.01 39.35 3.33
C GLN A 210 5.54 38.54 2.15
N VAL A 211 6.86 38.58 1.99
CA VAL A 211 7.59 37.92 0.93
C VAL A 211 8.25 36.66 1.47
N SER A 212 8.27 35.60 0.67
CA SER A 212 8.86 34.33 1.06
C SER A 212 9.95 33.88 0.07
N VAL A 213 11.07 33.38 0.60
CA VAL A 213 12.19 32.80 -0.16
C VAL A 213 12.46 31.39 0.35
N ARG A 214 12.71 30.45 -0.54
CA ARG A 214 13.03 29.05 -0.23
C ARG A 214 14.49 28.73 -0.54
N LEU A 215 15.20 28.25 0.47
CA LEU A 215 16.52 27.63 0.37
C LEU A 215 16.35 26.11 0.26
N SER A 216 16.80 25.54 -0.86
CA SER A 216 16.97 24.10 -1.03
C SER A 216 18.42 23.71 -0.81
N LEU A 217 18.67 22.89 0.21
CA LEU A 217 19.99 22.41 0.62
C LEU A 217 20.11 20.90 0.37
N ASP A 218 20.90 20.51 -0.61
CA ASP A 218 21.09 19.12 -1.04
C ASP A 218 22.33 18.47 -0.41
N ILE A 219 22.19 17.22 0.04
CA ILE A 219 23.26 16.47 0.68
C ILE A 219 23.83 15.43 -0.29
N THR A 220 24.71 15.89 -1.17
CA THR A 220 25.20 15.16 -2.35
C THR A 220 25.93 13.84 -2.07
N ASN A 221 26.43 13.63 -0.85
CA ASN A 221 27.17 12.42 -0.47
C ASN A 221 26.46 11.54 0.56
N MET A 222 25.16 11.76 0.81
CA MET A 222 24.39 11.03 1.82
C MET A 222 24.44 9.50 1.61
N ASN A 223 24.11 9.03 0.41
CA ASN A 223 24.16 7.59 0.09
C ASN A 223 25.56 6.98 0.24
N LYS A 224 26.61 7.71 -0.14
CA LYS A 224 28.00 7.24 -0.03
C LYS A 224 28.41 7.08 1.43
N LEU A 225 28.06 8.05 2.28
CA LEU A 225 28.34 7.99 3.70
C LEU A 225 27.55 6.87 4.40
N TYR A 226 26.30 6.66 4.00
CA TYR A 226 25.49 5.56 4.52
C TYR A 226 26.11 4.18 4.21
N GLN A 227 26.72 4.01 3.03
CA GLN A 227 27.39 2.76 2.65
C GLN A 227 28.76 2.56 3.31
N GLN A 228 29.48 3.65 3.60
CA GLN A 228 30.87 3.59 4.10
C GLN A 228 30.96 3.57 5.63
N LEU A 229 29.93 4.04 6.33
CA LEU A 229 29.92 4.18 7.78
C LEU A 229 29.03 3.14 8.45
N ASN A 230 29.36 2.79 9.69
CA ASN A 230 28.45 1.99 10.50
C ASN A 230 27.25 2.84 10.97
N SER A 231 26.17 2.18 11.40
CA SER A 231 24.92 2.85 11.76
C SER A 231 25.07 3.90 12.87
N GLU A 232 25.95 3.65 13.83
CA GLU A 232 26.19 4.55 14.97
C GLU A 232 26.95 5.82 14.57
N SER A 233 28.02 5.68 13.79
CA SER A 233 28.82 6.82 13.30
C SER A 233 28.03 7.66 12.31
N PHE A 234 27.23 7.04 11.42
CA PHE A 234 26.32 7.76 10.53
C PHE A 234 25.24 8.53 11.30
N ALA A 235 24.61 7.90 12.29
CA ALA A 235 23.62 8.56 13.13
C ALA A 235 24.23 9.73 13.92
N THR A 236 25.46 9.59 14.41
CA THR A 236 26.17 10.64 15.14
C THR A 236 26.51 11.83 14.24
N LEU A 237 26.96 11.56 13.02
CA LEU A 237 27.22 12.59 12.00
C LEU A 237 25.93 13.37 11.69
N LEU A 238 24.82 12.68 11.44
CA LEU A 238 23.56 13.34 11.11
C LEU A 238 22.98 14.12 12.29
N ARG A 239 23.08 13.61 13.53
CA ARG A 239 22.66 14.33 14.75
C ARG A 239 23.46 15.61 14.96
N ARG A 240 24.77 15.58 14.72
CA ARG A 240 25.63 16.77 14.80
C ARG A 240 25.19 17.82 13.78
N PHE A 241 25.00 17.39 12.54
CA PHE A 241 24.54 18.29 11.48
C PHE A 241 23.15 18.86 11.78
N ASP A 242 22.22 18.06 12.30
CA ASP A 242 20.89 18.54 12.68
C ASP A 242 20.96 19.57 13.81
N LYS A 243 21.82 19.36 14.81
CA LYS A 243 22.10 20.36 15.88
C LYS A 243 22.66 21.65 15.30
N GLN A 244 23.63 21.57 14.37
CA GLN A 244 24.19 22.72 13.67
C GLN A 244 23.11 23.48 12.89
N LEU A 245 22.29 22.74 12.13
CA LEU A 245 21.18 23.28 11.35
C LEU A 245 20.20 24.04 12.23
N GLN A 246 19.73 23.44 13.32
CA GLN A 246 18.77 24.08 14.23
C GLN A 246 19.32 25.38 14.83
N ASN A 247 20.60 25.41 15.21
CA ASN A 247 21.22 26.62 15.76
C ASN A 247 21.28 27.75 14.72
N VAL A 248 21.64 27.44 13.48
CA VAL A 248 21.69 28.43 12.39
C VAL A 248 20.28 28.91 12.03
N LEU A 249 19.29 28.02 12.00
CA LEU A 249 17.89 28.38 11.75
C LEU A 249 17.32 29.30 12.82
N ASN A 250 17.66 29.09 14.09
CA ASN A 250 17.28 29.99 15.18
C ASN A 250 17.91 31.39 15.03
N LEU A 251 19.14 31.48 14.51
CA LEU A 251 19.84 32.75 14.31
C LEU A 251 19.21 33.58 13.16
N TYR A 252 18.87 32.94 12.05
CA TYR A 252 18.32 33.61 10.86
C TYR A 252 16.79 33.52 10.74
N SER A 253 16.12 32.95 11.73
CA SER A 253 14.66 32.73 11.77
C SER A 253 14.15 31.94 10.55
N GLY A 254 14.89 30.93 10.13
CA GLY A 254 14.50 30.04 9.02
C GLY A 254 13.54 28.94 9.47
N GLN A 255 12.48 28.68 8.69
CA GLN A 255 11.53 27.61 8.97
C GLN A 255 11.87 26.37 8.13
N ARG A 256 12.35 25.32 8.79
CA ARG A 256 12.58 24.02 8.15
C ARG A 256 11.24 23.34 7.85
N GLN A 257 11.07 22.89 6.60
CA GLN A 257 9.93 22.08 6.16
C GLN A 257 10.23 20.58 6.37
N MET A 258 9.86 19.72 5.41
CA MET A 258 10.23 18.30 5.42
C MET A 258 11.44 18.01 4.53
N LEU A 259 12.23 17.00 4.91
CA LEU A 259 13.27 16.44 4.06
C LEU A 259 12.59 15.72 2.88
N SER A 260 12.89 16.14 1.65
CA SER A 260 12.40 15.51 0.43
C SER A 260 13.55 14.82 -0.27
N GLY A 261 13.70 13.51 -0.04
CA GLY A 261 14.86 12.76 -0.53
C GLY A 261 16.14 13.15 0.20
N GLU A 262 17.13 13.66 -0.53
CA GLU A 262 18.41 14.16 0.00
C GLU A 262 18.43 15.68 0.20
N THR A 263 17.32 16.35 -0.11
CA THR A 263 17.21 17.81 -0.10
C THR A 263 16.37 18.32 1.07
N LEU A 264 16.95 19.23 1.84
CA LEU A 264 16.31 19.98 2.92
C LEU A 264 15.74 21.28 2.37
N LEU A 265 14.47 21.56 2.67
CA LEU A 265 13.80 22.80 2.29
C LEU A 265 13.64 23.70 3.52
N ILE A 266 14.09 24.95 3.39
CA ILE A 266 14.04 25.96 4.44
C ILE A 266 13.40 27.22 3.86
N ASP A 267 12.34 27.70 4.51
CA ASP A 267 11.60 28.89 4.08
C ASP A 267 11.95 30.08 4.99
N PHE A 268 12.22 31.22 4.36
CA PHE A 268 12.45 32.50 5.01
C PHE A 268 11.33 33.45 4.63
N THR A 269 10.70 34.05 5.63
CA THR A 269 9.61 35.03 5.43
C THR A 269 10.04 36.36 6.04
N SER A 270 9.93 37.44 5.26
CA SER A 270 10.17 38.81 5.75
C SER A 270 9.37 39.81 4.94
N ASP A 271 9.43 41.08 5.35
CA ASP A 271 8.76 42.20 4.69
C ASP A 271 9.49 42.63 3.40
N SER A 272 10.73 42.16 3.19
CA SER A 272 11.55 42.44 1.99
C SER A 272 12.15 41.17 1.38
N PHE A 273 12.18 41.12 0.03
CA PHE A 273 12.89 40.10 -0.75
C PHE A 273 14.39 40.08 -0.43
N TYR A 274 15.00 41.26 -0.32
CA TYR A 274 16.42 41.40 0.00
C TYR A 274 16.74 40.72 1.33
N GLU A 275 15.99 41.03 2.38
CA GLU A 275 16.27 40.50 3.72
C GLU A 275 16.07 38.98 3.79
N SER A 276 15.01 38.47 3.17
CA SER A 276 14.72 37.03 3.11
C SER A 276 15.79 36.27 2.32
N CYS A 277 16.21 36.82 1.18
CA CYS A 277 17.27 36.26 0.35
C CYS A 277 18.63 36.31 1.06
N PHE A 278 18.97 37.43 1.68
CA PHE A 278 20.22 37.61 2.41
C PHE A 278 20.35 36.64 3.59
N ARG A 279 19.28 36.46 4.38
CA ARG A 279 19.22 35.45 5.45
C ARG A 279 19.42 34.03 4.92
N ALA A 280 18.83 33.71 3.77
CA ALA A 280 19.00 32.41 3.10
C ALA A 280 20.45 32.19 2.64
N VAL A 281 21.09 33.20 2.05
CA VAL A 281 22.51 33.16 1.63
C VAL A 281 23.43 32.98 2.83
N CYS A 282 23.26 33.78 3.88
CA CYS A 282 24.05 33.65 5.11
C CYS A 282 23.89 32.27 5.76
N THR A 283 22.67 31.75 5.80
CA THR A 283 22.39 30.40 6.31
C THR A 283 23.12 29.33 5.49
N ALA A 284 23.04 29.38 4.16
CA ALA A 284 23.72 28.44 3.28
C ALA A 284 25.25 28.49 3.47
N GLN A 285 25.83 29.70 3.47
CA GLN A 285 27.26 29.90 3.65
C GLN A 285 27.76 29.40 5.01
N LEU A 286 27.03 29.71 6.09
CA LEU A 286 27.40 29.31 7.44
C LEU A 286 27.34 27.78 7.60
N LEU A 287 26.31 27.13 7.05
CA LEU A 287 26.21 25.67 7.06
C LEU A 287 27.33 25.00 6.26
N PHE A 288 27.76 25.60 5.15
CA PHE A 288 28.90 25.10 4.37
C PHE A 288 30.19 25.19 5.16
N ASN A 289 30.46 26.33 5.79
CA ASN A 289 31.65 26.53 6.60
C ASN A 289 31.71 25.54 7.77
N LEU A 290 30.59 25.37 8.49
CA LEU A 290 30.47 24.40 9.60
C LEU A 290 30.66 22.95 9.12
N ALA A 291 30.08 22.57 7.98
CA ALA A 291 30.25 21.25 7.41
C ALA A 291 31.71 20.96 7.01
N GLN A 292 32.44 21.98 6.52
CA GLN A 292 33.85 21.86 6.18
C GLN A 292 34.78 21.79 7.40
N LYS A 293 34.46 22.47 8.51
CA LYS A 293 35.27 22.43 9.73
C LYS A 293 35.07 21.16 10.58
N ASN A 294 33.98 20.43 10.37
CA ASN A 294 33.72 19.16 11.06
C ASN A 294 34.84 18.11 10.82
N PRO A 295 35.12 17.21 11.78
CA PRO A 295 36.08 16.12 11.57
C PRO A 295 35.56 15.13 10.51
N SER A 296 36.48 14.51 9.75
CA SER A 296 36.15 13.49 8.76
C SER A 296 35.51 12.27 9.42
N PRO A 297 34.47 11.66 8.82
CA PRO A 297 33.84 11.94 7.52
C PRO A 297 32.89 13.17 7.53
N ARG A 298 32.86 13.94 6.41
CA ARG A 298 32.13 15.22 6.28
C ARG A 298 30.96 15.15 5.29
N LEU A 299 29.92 15.95 5.54
CA LEU A 299 28.83 16.15 4.60
C LEU A 299 29.26 17.08 3.46
N GLN A 300 28.84 16.77 2.24
CA GLN A 300 28.99 17.62 1.07
C GLN A 300 27.65 18.24 0.74
N LEU A 301 27.60 19.57 0.77
CA LEU A 301 26.37 20.34 0.63
C LEU A 301 26.36 21.07 -0.71
N ALA A 302 25.17 21.25 -1.27
CA ALA A 302 24.92 22.10 -2.43
C ALA A 302 23.64 22.91 -2.13
N ALA A 303 23.60 24.20 -2.48
CA ALA A 303 22.49 25.07 -2.10
C ALA A 303 21.94 25.85 -3.30
N ALA A 304 20.62 25.97 -3.36
CA ALA A 304 19.94 26.83 -4.32
C ALA A 304 18.83 27.64 -3.64
N ILE A 305 18.71 28.91 -4.04
CA ILE A 305 17.79 29.88 -3.42
C ILE A 305 16.79 30.35 -4.48
N HIS A 306 15.50 30.20 -4.16
CA HIS A 306 14.39 30.46 -5.06
C HIS A 306 13.32 31.33 -4.41
N GLU A 307 12.65 32.14 -5.21
CA GLU A 307 11.48 32.88 -4.76
C GLU A 307 10.32 31.92 -4.50
N LEU A 308 9.67 32.08 -3.35
CA LEU A 308 8.42 31.39 -3.05
C LEU A 308 7.30 32.39 -3.28
N SER A 309 6.69 32.36 -4.48
CA SER A 309 5.58 33.26 -4.81
C SER A 309 4.51 33.16 -3.72
N ALA A 310 4.12 34.30 -3.14
CA ALA A 310 3.06 34.38 -2.15
C ALA A 310 1.79 33.68 -2.69
N PRO A 311 0.92 33.12 -1.82
CA PRO A 311 -0.37 32.64 -2.25
C PRO A 311 -1.21 33.86 -2.67
N ILE A 312 -1.07 34.29 -3.91
CA ILE A 312 -2.06 35.14 -4.56
C ILE A 312 -3.35 34.33 -4.46
N ASN A 313 -4.36 34.96 -3.90
CA ASN A 313 -5.58 34.36 -3.32
C ASN A 313 -6.51 33.68 -4.35
N ASP A 314 -5.97 33.19 -5.46
CA ASP A 314 -6.74 32.67 -6.57
C ASP A 314 -6.13 31.38 -7.14
N SER A 315 -6.86 30.29 -6.86
CA SER A 315 -6.63 28.91 -7.28
C SER A 315 -5.34 28.23 -6.80
N LYS A 316 -5.50 27.20 -5.96
CA LYS A 316 -4.53 26.11 -5.77
C LYS A 316 -4.33 25.36 -7.10
N SER A 317 -3.60 25.96 -8.03
CA SER A 317 -3.30 25.35 -9.30
C SER A 317 -2.12 24.39 -9.11
N LEU A 318 -2.39 23.09 -9.17
CA LEU A 318 -1.37 22.04 -9.26
C LEU A 318 -0.35 22.33 -10.37
N LEU A 319 -0.77 23.07 -11.41
CA LEU A 319 0.08 23.53 -12.49
C LEU A 319 1.09 24.59 -12.00
N LYS A 320 0.70 25.52 -11.13
CA LYS A 320 1.63 26.49 -10.53
C LYS A 320 2.61 25.79 -9.58
N ASP A 321 2.12 24.87 -8.74
CA ASP A 321 2.98 24.09 -7.84
C ASP A 321 3.94 23.19 -8.62
N PHE A 322 3.47 22.54 -9.69
CA PHE A 322 4.30 21.75 -10.61
C PHE A 322 5.28 22.64 -11.35
N VAL A 323 4.87 23.80 -11.86
CA VAL A 323 5.77 24.73 -12.56
C VAL A 323 6.82 25.29 -11.61
N VAL A 324 6.50 25.67 -10.37
CA VAL A 324 7.48 26.10 -9.36
C VAL A 324 8.43 24.96 -8.98
N GLN A 325 7.93 23.74 -8.82
CA GLN A 325 8.77 22.57 -8.51
C GLN A 325 9.64 22.12 -9.69
N ASN A 326 9.14 22.21 -10.91
CA ASN A 326 9.76 21.69 -12.12
C ASN A 326 10.55 22.77 -12.90
N ASN A 327 10.36 24.05 -12.58
CA ASN A 327 11.20 25.18 -12.99
C ASN A 327 12.33 25.49 -11.98
N ASN A 328 12.56 24.63 -10.98
CA ASN A 328 13.82 24.65 -10.20
C ASN A 328 14.97 24.18 -11.11
N TYR A 329 15.39 25.04 -12.03
CA TYR A 329 16.46 24.77 -12.99
C TYR A 329 17.87 24.90 -12.37
N LEU A 330 17.97 25.42 -11.13
CA LEU A 330 19.24 25.53 -10.42
C LEU A 330 19.64 24.18 -9.85
N LYS A 331 20.59 23.53 -10.53
CA LYS A 331 21.29 22.34 -10.04
C LYS A 331 22.70 22.75 -9.60
N PRO A 332 22.89 23.17 -8.35
CA PRO A 332 24.21 23.52 -7.84
C PRO A 332 25.11 22.27 -7.86
N ASP A 333 26.37 22.42 -8.27
CA ASP A 333 27.38 21.37 -8.09
C ASP A 333 27.85 21.37 -6.62
N LYS A 334 28.74 20.44 -6.28
CA LYS A 334 29.25 20.26 -4.92
C LYS A 334 29.88 21.55 -4.38
N ASN A 335 29.46 21.92 -3.17
CA ASN A 335 29.89 23.14 -2.50
C ASN A 335 29.61 24.43 -3.29
N GLU A 336 28.56 24.44 -4.10
CA GLU A 336 28.08 25.65 -4.77
C GLU A 336 26.78 26.19 -4.16
N ILE A 337 26.64 27.51 -4.18
CA ILE A 337 25.43 28.24 -3.80
C ILE A 337 24.95 29.01 -5.03
N LEU A 338 23.75 28.70 -5.53
CA LEU A 338 23.13 29.36 -6.68
C LEU A 338 21.92 30.18 -6.24
N ILE A 339 21.78 31.39 -6.76
CA ILE A 339 20.66 32.30 -6.50
C ILE A 339 19.86 32.49 -7.79
N SER A 340 18.54 32.36 -7.70
CA SER A 340 17.65 32.62 -8.84
C SER A 340 17.81 34.05 -9.36
N PRO A 341 17.92 34.27 -10.68
CA PRO A 341 18.08 35.61 -11.26
C PRO A 341 17.00 36.62 -10.83
N GLY A 342 15.77 36.15 -10.58
CA GLY A 342 14.66 37.00 -10.13
C GLY A 342 14.82 37.56 -8.72
N LEU A 343 15.73 37.02 -7.91
CA LEU A 343 16.05 37.49 -6.56
C LEU A 343 17.28 38.39 -6.50
N ILE A 344 18.00 38.55 -7.61
CA ILE A 344 19.24 39.34 -7.65
C ILE A 344 18.87 40.80 -7.94
N ASP A 345 18.78 41.59 -6.88
CA ASP A 345 18.57 43.05 -6.96
C ASP A 345 19.87 43.83 -6.68
N ALA A 346 19.89 45.12 -6.99
CA ALA A 346 21.04 46.01 -6.82
C ALA A 346 21.56 46.02 -5.37
N GLU A 347 20.66 46.04 -4.38
CA GLU A 347 21.01 45.96 -2.95
C GLU A 347 21.70 44.65 -2.58
N LEU A 348 21.34 43.54 -3.23
CA LEU A 348 21.96 42.24 -3.00
C LEU A 348 23.36 42.17 -3.60
N GLN A 349 23.56 42.78 -4.78
CA GLN A 349 24.87 42.88 -5.44
C GLN A 349 25.85 43.81 -4.70
N GLU A 350 25.36 44.78 -3.92
CA GLU A 350 26.21 45.61 -3.05
C GLU A 350 26.86 44.80 -1.94
N HIS A 351 26.23 43.70 -1.49
CA HIS A 351 26.66 42.89 -0.36
C HIS A 351 27.22 41.51 -0.74
N LEU A 352 26.92 41.02 -1.95
CA LEU A 352 27.36 39.73 -2.47
C LEU A 352 28.18 39.89 -3.75
N ASP A 353 29.26 39.12 -3.88
CA ASP A 353 29.94 38.91 -5.15
C ASP A 353 29.30 37.72 -5.87
N LEU A 354 28.57 38.00 -6.94
CA LEU A 354 27.86 37.01 -7.76
C LEU A 354 28.47 36.95 -9.17
N LEU A 355 28.51 35.75 -9.75
CA LEU A 355 28.91 35.61 -11.15
C LEU A 355 27.73 36.04 -12.07
N PRO A 356 27.91 37.05 -12.95
CA PRO A 356 26.81 37.74 -13.65
C PRO A 356 25.88 36.84 -14.46
N ASP A 357 26.41 35.72 -14.99
CA ASP A 357 25.73 34.86 -15.97
C ASP A 357 25.09 33.60 -15.35
N SER A 358 25.43 33.29 -14.08
CA SER A 358 25.01 32.03 -13.43
C SER A 358 24.31 32.20 -12.10
N GLY A 359 24.35 33.39 -11.50
CA GLY A 359 23.81 33.62 -10.15
C GLY A 359 24.59 32.87 -9.06
N LYS A 360 25.79 32.38 -9.36
CA LYS A 360 26.67 31.68 -8.41
C LYS A 360 27.28 32.65 -7.42
N LEU A 361 27.20 32.33 -6.14
CA LEU A 361 27.88 33.06 -5.08
C LEU A 361 29.39 32.79 -5.12
N VAL A 362 30.17 33.86 -5.19
CA VAL A 362 31.64 33.83 -5.12
C VAL A 362 32.11 34.17 -3.71
N ALA A 363 31.60 35.26 -3.14
CA ALA A 363 31.93 35.70 -1.78
C ALA A 363 30.86 36.63 -1.20
N ILE A 364 30.86 36.78 0.12
CA ILE A 364 30.10 37.82 0.83
C ILE A 364 31.07 38.97 1.13
N LYS A 365 30.66 40.22 0.88
CA LYS A 365 31.49 41.42 1.06
C LYS A 365 31.59 41.83 2.54
N GLU A 366 32.62 42.60 2.87
CA GLU A 366 32.76 43.25 4.19
C GLU A 366 31.65 44.30 4.40
N PRO A 367 31.10 44.49 5.62
CA PRO A 367 31.54 43.93 6.92
C PRO A 367 30.91 42.58 7.31
N TYR A 368 30.02 42.04 6.48
CA TYR A 368 29.22 40.85 6.82
C TYR A 368 30.03 39.57 6.87
N ARG A 369 31.11 39.51 6.10
CA ARG A 369 32.09 38.43 6.16
C ARG A 369 32.71 38.29 7.56
N GLY A 370 33.21 39.39 8.14
CA GLY A 370 33.76 39.37 9.50
C GLY A 370 32.73 39.03 10.59
N LEU A 371 31.44 39.33 10.36
CA LEU A 371 30.37 38.92 11.28
C LEU A 371 30.07 37.42 11.19
N LEU A 372 30.05 36.84 9.98
CA LEU A 372 29.87 35.42 9.78
C LEU A 372 30.99 34.60 10.39
N GLU A 373 32.25 35.05 10.27
CA GLU A 373 33.40 34.39 10.89
C GLU A 373 33.28 34.35 12.42
N LYS A 374 32.85 35.46 13.05
CA LYS A 374 32.59 35.50 14.51
C LYS A 374 31.43 34.59 14.92
N GLN A 375 30.35 34.57 14.15
CA GLN A 375 29.19 33.72 14.42
C GLN A 375 29.54 32.24 14.29
N GLU A 376 30.39 31.90 13.32
CA GLU A 376 30.92 30.56 13.15
C GLU A 376 31.75 30.11 14.36
N GLU A 377 32.66 30.96 14.85
CA GLU A 377 33.46 30.67 16.05
C GLU A 377 32.59 30.45 17.29
N GLN A 378 31.57 31.29 17.49
CA GLN A 378 30.61 31.14 18.60
C GLN A 378 29.84 29.83 18.53
N LEU A 379 29.37 29.45 17.34
CA LEU A 379 28.63 28.20 17.14
C LEU A 379 29.51 26.97 17.36
N MET A 380 30.80 27.02 16.99
CA MET A 380 31.76 25.96 17.30
C MET A 380 31.95 25.78 18.81
N GLN A 381 32.09 26.87 19.58
CA GLN A 381 32.24 26.81 21.04
C GLN A 381 31.00 26.24 21.75
N ILE A 382 29.80 26.48 21.23
CA ILE A 382 28.54 25.95 21.78
C ILE A 382 28.42 24.43 21.56
N MET A 383 29.16 23.86 20.62
CA MET A 383 29.12 22.42 20.32
C MET A 383 30.16 21.59 21.09
N GLU A 384 31.22 22.21 21.59
CA GLU A 384 32.23 21.55 22.43
C GLU A 384 31.79 21.41 23.90
N LYS A 385 30.75 22.15 24.30
CA LYS A 385 30.01 21.97 25.56
C LYS A 385 28.82 21.03 25.36
#